data_AF-A0A5P3VR79-F1
#
_entry.id   AF-A0A5P3VR79-F1
#
_cell.length_a   1.000
_cell.length_b   1.000
_cell.length_c   1.000
_cell.angle_alpha   90.00
_cell.angle_beta   90.00
_cell.angle_gamma   90.00
#
_symmetry.space_group_name_H-M   'P 1'
#
loop_
_entity.id
_entity.type
_entity.pdbx_description
1 polymer ?
#
loop_
_entity_poly.entity_id
_entity_poly.type
_entity_poly.pdbx_seq_one_letter_code
_entity_poly.pdbx_strand_id
1 'polypeptide(L)'
;MRFRYAREAADELERLVKQERECCGFLEFDLVRHPDSVRLTITAPAPMADFASTLTAHFLGDVSRKPTQCNSTCGCNAKGAAK
;
A
#
# COMPACT_ATOMS: atom_id res chain seq x y z
N MET A 1 11.74 0.23 -4.99
CA MET A 1 11.23 0.18 -3.61
C MET A 1 11.09 -1.27 -3.14
N ARG A 2 11.07 -1.53 -1.83
CA ARG A 2 10.94 -2.87 -1.24
C ARG A 2 9.89 -2.86 -0.11
N PHE A 3 8.95 -3.78 -0.16
CA PHE A 3 7.83 -3.91 0.77
C PHE A 3 7.80 -5.31 1.38
N ARG A 4 7.28 -5.43 2.60
CA ARG A 4 7.16 -6.71 3.31
C ARG A 4 5.75 -6.83 3.89
N TYR A 5 5.10 -7.96 3.58
CA TYR A 5 3.74 -8.27 3.98
C TYR A 5 3.69 -9.59 4.75
N ALA A 6 2.58 -9.85 5.44
CA ALA A 6 2.31 -11.15 6.05
C ALA A 6 2.20 -12.24 4.97
N ARG A 7 2.51 -13.50 5.33
CA ARG A 7 2.38 -14.65 4.42
C ARG A 7 0.98 -14.79 3.84
N GLU A 8 -0.04 -14.47 4.63
CA GLU A 8 -1.45 -14.60 4.27
C GLU A 8 -1.85 -13.69 3.11
N ALA A 9 -1.15 -12.56 2.93
CA ALA A 9 -1.37 -11.61 1.85
C ALA A 9 -0.74 -12.05 0.51
N ALA A 10 -0.09 -13.22 0.43
CA ALA A 10 0.60 -13.67 -0.79
C ALA A 10 -0.32 -13.74 -2.01
N ASP A 11 -1.49 -14.36 -1.84
CA ASP A 11 -2.44 -14.59 -2.93
C ASP A 11 -3.08 -13.28 -3.41
N GLU A 12 -3.35 -12.37 -2.47
CA GLU A 12 -3.85 -11.03 -2.76
C GLU A 12 -2.80 -10.18 -3.51
N LEU A 13 -1.55 -10.21 -3.05
CA LEU A 13 -0.43 -9.51 -3.68
C LEU A 13 -0.22 -9.97 -5.12
N GLU A 14 -0.34 -11.27 -5.40
CA GLU A 14 -0.21 -11.76 -6.78
C GLU A 14 -1.31 -11.24 -7.70
N ARG A 15 -2.55 -11.15 -7.22
CA ARG A 15 -3.65 -10.58 -8.01
C ARG A 15 -3.46 -9.09 -8.24
N LEU A 16 -2.98 -8.36 -7.23
CA LEU A 16 -2.65 -6.94 -7.35
C LEU A 16 -1.52 -6.71 -8.34
N VAL A 17 -0.40 -7.44 -8.19
CA VAL A 17 0.74 -7.36 -9.12
C VAL A 17 0.31 -7.71 -10.54
N LYS A 18 -0.58 -8.69 -10.73
CA LYS A 18 -1.08 -9.03 -12.07
C LYS A 18 -1.85 -7.89 -12.71
N GLN A 19 -2.80 -7.28 -11.98
CA GLN A 19 -3.55 -6.12 -12.47
C GLN A 19 -2.63 -4.92 -12.75
N GLU A 20 -1.69 -4.66 -11.85
CA GLU A 20 -0.74 -3.56 -12.01
C GLU A 20 0.24 -3.79 -13.15
N ARG A 21 0.56 -5.03 -13.51
CA ARG A 21 1.34 -5.32 -14.73
C ARG A 21 0.55 -5.05 -16.02
N GLU A 22 -0.78 -5.13 -15.97
CA GLU A 22 -1.63 -4.79 -17.12
C GLU A 22 -1.75 -3.26 -17.28
N CYS A 23 -1.91 -2.52 -16.18
CA CYS A 23 -1.96 -1.05 -16.19
C CYS A 23 -0.57 -0.38 -16.34
N CYS A 24 0.46 -0.97 -15.72
CA CYS A 24 1.80 -0.42 -15.53
C CYS A 24 2.87 -1.43 -15.96
N GLY A 25 2.73 -2.04 -17.13
CA GLY A 25 3.64 -3.09 -17.64
C GLY A 25 5.10 -2.67 -17.86
N PHE A 26 5.42 -1.40 -17.67
CA PHE A 26 6.78 -0.87 -17.67
C PHE A 26 7.50 -1.02 -16.33
N LEU A 27 6.77 -1.26 -15.24
CA LEU A 27 7.34 -1.50 -13.92
C LEU A 27 7.73 -2.98 -13.78
N GLU A 28 8.87 -3.22 -13.16
CA GLU A 28 9.31 -4.56 -12.81
C GLU A 28 8.86 -4.88 -11.39
N PHE A 29 8.11 -5.98 -11.25
CA PHE A 29 7.59 -6.47 -9.98
C PHE A 29 8.22 -7.82 -9.67
N ASP A 30 8.96 -7.89 -8.57
CA ASP A 30 9.56 -9.12 -8.05
C ASP A 30 8.91 -9.50 -6.72
N LEU A 31 8.19 -10.62 -6.71
CA LEU A 31 7.46 -11.12 -5.55
C LEU A 31 8.12 -12.40 -5.04
N VAL A 32 8.74 -12.32 -3.86
CA VAL A 32 9.42 -13.44 -3.22
C VAL A 32 8.65 -13.88 -1.98
N ARG A 33 8.19 -15.14 -1.99
CA ARG A 33 7.54 -15.75 -0.83
C ARG A 33 8.59 -16.30 0.13
N HIS A 34 8.48 -15.91 1.39
CA HIS A 34 9.26 -16.47 2.50
C HIS A 34 8.31 -17.25 3.44
N PRO A 35 8.84 -18.15 4.30
CA PRO A 35 8.02 -18.93 5.22
C PRO A 35 7.15 -18.08 6.17
N ASP A 36 7.63 -16.90 6.59
CA ASP A 36 6.90 -16.05 7.54
C ASP A 36 6.35 -14.76 6.92
N SER A 37 6.71 -14.44 5.68
CA SER A 37 6.40 -13.15 5.06
C SER A 37 6.47 -13.20 3.55
N VAL A 38 5.89 -12.21 2.89
CA VAL A 38 6.03 -12.01 1.44
C VAL A 38 6.79 -10.72 1.23
N ARG A 39 7.79 -10.74 0.35
CA ARG A 39 8.58 -9.58 -0.01
C ARG A 39 8.21 -9.18 -1.44
N LEU A 40 7.86 -7.91 -1.62
CA LEU A 40 7.59 -7.33 -2.93
C LEU A 40 8.65 -6.27 -3.22
N THR A 41 9.35 -6.39 -4.34
CA THR A 41 10.27 -5.38 -4.84
C THR A 41 9.66 -4.80 -6.11
N ILE A 42 9.53 -3.48 -6.17
CA ILE A 42 9.05 -2.75 -7.33
C ILE A 42 10.20 -1.91 -7.87
N THR A 43 10.64 -2.18 -9.09
CA THR A 43 11.71 -1.44 -9.76
C THR A 43 11.11 -0.64 -10.90
N ALA A 44 11.25 0.68 -10.82
CA ALA A 44 10.83 1.59 -11.88
C ALA A 44 12.03 1.95 -12.77
N PRO A 45 11.90 1.85 -14.11
CA PRO A 45 12.92 2.35 -15.01
C PRO A 45 13.06 3.88 -14.91
N ALA A 46 14.29 4.38 -14.99
CA ALA A 46 14.67 5.77 -14.79
C ALA A 46 13.78 6.84 -15.48
N PRO A 47 13.30 6.69 -16.73
CA PRO A 47 12.43 7.69 -17.36
C PRO A 47 11.04 7.82 -16.72
N MET A 48 10.63 6.90 -15.83
CA MET A 48 9.32 6.90 -15.17
C MET A 48 9.40 6.90 -13.64
N ALA A 49 10.57 7.24 -13.09
CA ALA A 49 10.76 7.37 -11.64
C ALA A 49 9.79 8.37 -10.99
N ASP A 50 9.40 9.42 -11.74
CA ASP A 50 8.46 10.44 -11.28
C ASP A 50 7.06 9.87 -10.99
N PHE A 51 6.59 8.96 -11.85
CA PHE A 51 5.28 8.30 -11.70
C PHE A 51 5.30 7.10 -10.76
N ALA A 52 6.48 6.51 -10.51
CA ALA A 52 6.63 5.33 -9.65
C ALA A 52 6.12 5.55 -8.22
N SER A 53 6.31 6.75 -7.68
CA SER A 53 5.84 7.12 -6.34
C SER A 53 4.31 7.07 -6.23
N THR A 54 3.61 7.54 -7.25
CA THR A 54 2.14 7.54 -7.32
C THR A 54 1.58 6.13 -7.51
N LEU A 55 2.25 5.31 -8.33
CA LEU A 55 1.82 3.92 -8.59
C LEU A 55 2.06 3.00 -7.39
N THR A 56 3.16 3.22 -6.67
CA THR A 56 3.48 2.45 -5.46
C THR A 56 2.61 2.80 -4.26
N ALA A 57 1.84 3.91 -4.31
CA ALA A 57 0.95 4.33 -3.25
C ALA A 57 -0.16 3.30 -2.92
N HIS A 58 -0.63 2.55 -3.92
CA HIS A 58 -1.64 1.50 -3.72
C HIS A 58 -1.08 0.33 -2.88
N PHE A 59 0.21 0.03 -3.05
CA PHE A 59 0.92 -1.01 -2.28
C PHE A 59 1.26 -0.56 -0.86
N LEU A 60 1.39 0.75 -0.64
CA LEU A 60 1.64 1.34 0.67
C LEU A 60 0.42 1.31 1.59
N GLY A 61 -0.79 1.04 1.07
CA GLY A 61 -2.01 0.94 1.86
C GLY A 61 -2.26 2.21 2.67
N ASP A 62 -2.69 3.29 2.02
CA ASP A 62 -3.06 4.57 2.66
C ASP A 62 -2.22 4.93 3.90
N VAL A 63 -0.88 5.04 3.74
CA VAL A 63 -0.06 5.74 4.74
C VAL A 63 -0.39 7.24 4.82
N SER A 64 -1.36 7.71 4.01
CA SER A 64 -2.06 8.97 4.15
C SER A 64 -3.32 8.89 5.02
N ARG A 65 -3.51 7.83 5.81
CA ARG A 65 -4.22 8.02 7.08
C ARG A 65 -3.26 8.77 8.00
N LYS A 66 -3.21 10.09 7.79
CA LYS A 66 -2.61 11.08 8.68
C LYS A 66 -2.83 10.56 10.10
N PRO A 67 -1.77 10.31 10.90
CA PRO A 67 -1.97 9.86 12.26
C PRO A 67 -2.93 10.85 12.90
N THR A 68 -4.01 10.31 13.44
CA THR A 68 -4.86 10.96 14.41
C THR A 68 -3.98 11.80 15.32
N GLN A 69 -3.88 13.10 15.04
CA GLN A 69 -3.55 14.06 16.07
C GLN A 69 -4.80 14.17 16.92
N CYS A 70 -4.98 13.20 17.82
CA CYS A 70 -5.58 13.48 19.11
C CYS A 70 -4.54 14.32 19.87
N ASN A 71 -4.44 15.60 19.50
CA ASN A 71 -3.89 16.59 20.40
C ASN A 71 -4.96 16.80 21.48
N SER A 72 -4.58 16.44 22.71
CA SER A 72 -5.34 16.65 23.93
C SER A 72 -5.74 18.11 24.08
N THR A 73 -6.99 18.44 23.76
CA THR A 73 -7.92 19.13 24.68
C THR A 73 -9.29 19.37 24.02
N CYS A 74 -10.32 18.98 24.77
CA CYS A 74 -11.73 19.39 24.73
C CYS A 74 -12.64 18.89 23.58
N GLY A 75 -13.74 18.22 23.98
CA GLY A 75 -14.99 18.24 23.22
C GLY A 75 -15.76 16.92 23.06
N CYS A 76 -15.98 16.13 24.11
CA CYS A 76 -17.04 15.11 24.09
C CYS A 76 -18.40 15.78 23.83
N ASN A 77 -18.92 15.68 22.61
CA ASN A 77 -20.35 15.76 22.33
C ASN A 77 -20.74 14.58 21.45
N ALA A 78 -20.92 13.42 22.11
CA ALA A 78 -21.76 12.37 21.58
C ALA A 78 -23.21 12.87 21.62
N LYS A 79 -23.64 13.60 20.58
CA LYS A 79 -25.06 13.79 20.29
C LYS A 79 -25.56 12.47 19.68
N GLY A 80 -26.04 11.60 20.56
CA GLY A 80 -26.77 10.40 20.18
C GLY A 80 -27.98 10.72 19.30
N ALA A 81 -28.27 9.79 18.40
CA ALA A 81 -29.49 9.74 17.61
C ALA A 81 -30.74 9.56 18.49
N ALA A 82 -31.86 10.14 18.05
CA ALA A 82 -33.26 9.67 18.13
C ALA A 82 -34.25 10.82 18.45
N LYS A 83 -35.00 11.29 17.44
CA LYS A 83 -36.39 10.90 17.14
C LYS A 83 -36.90 11.70 15.94
#